data_AF-A0AAV1WFW1-F1
#
_entry.id   AF-A0AAV1WFW1-F1
#
_cell.length_a   1.000
_cell.length_b   1.000
_cell.length_c   1.000
_cell.angle_alpha   90.00
_cell.angle_beta   90.00
_cell.angle_gamma   90.00
#
_symmetry.space_group_name_H-M   'P 1'
#
loop_
_entity.id
_entity.type
_entity.pdbx_description
1 polymer ?
#
loop_
_entity_poly.entity_id
_entity_poly.type
_entity_poly.pdbx_seq_one_letter_code
_entity_poly.pdbx_strand_id
1 'polypeptide(L)'
;MAPKDLCVYPDEVIVTDGSREFAEYTTLRSWVRQWLNYVKWYYMVAVSPGVTIQDLLDTPFVNRKWQVESTDSQLVRFGLVWKVFDLVALRLRWPVKPMS
;
A
#
# COMPACT_ATOMS: atom_id res chain seq x y z
N MET A 1 4.16 0.84 -8.00
CA MET A 1 4.84 1.64 -6.97
C MET A 1 6.30 1.77 -7.37
N ALA A 2 6.71 2.97 -7.77
CA ALA A 2 8.10 3.25 -8.10
C ALA A 2 8.83 3.75 -6.83
N PRO A 3 10.15 3.53 -6.70
CA PRO A 3 10.92 4.01 -5.55
C PRO A 3 10.75 5.52 -5.26
N LYS A 4 10.49 6.32 -6.30
CA LYS A 4 10.20 7.75 -6.23
C LYS A 4 8.90 8.13 -5.50
N ASP A 5 8.04 7.16 -5.19
CA ASP A 5 6.78 7.38 -4.47
C ASP A 5 6.97 7.37 -2.93
N LEU A 6 8.20 7.13 -2.44
CA LEU A 6 8.55 7.16 -1.03
C LEU A 6 8.78 8.61 -0.57
N CYS A 7 7.90 9.12 0.28
CA CYS A 7 8.02 10.48 0.81
C CYS A 7 8.98 10.51 2.00
N VAL A 8 10.25 10.84 1.74
CA VAL A 8 11.30 10.95 2.76
C VAL A 8 11.02 12.12 3.69
N TYR A 9 11.56 12.05 4.90
CA TYR A 9 11.43 13.07 5.92
C TYR A 9 12.02 14.42 5.46
N PRO A 10 11.42 15.57 5.80
CA PRO A 10 11.99 16.88 5.47
C PRO A 10 13.28 17.13 6.25
N ASP A 11 14.30 17.70 5.58
CA ASP A 11 15.58 18.04 6.21
C ASP A 11 15.43 18.96 7.44
N GLU A 12 14.39 19.79 7.44
CA GLU A 12 14.03 20.74 8.51
C GLU A 12 13.82 20.06 9.88
N VAL A 13 13.42 18.79 9.87
CA VAL A 13 13.05 18.08 11.09
C VAL A 13 14.20 17.18 11.57
N ILE A 14 15.33 17.16 10.84
CA ILE A 14 16.58 16.47 11.18
C ILE A 14 17.48 17.47 11.91
N VAL A 15 17.41 17.48 13.24
CA VAL A 15 18.04 18.52 14.07
C VAL A 15 19.54 18.25 14.31
N THR A 16 19.99 17.00 14.16
CA THR A 16 21.40 16.58 14.41
C THR A 16 21.88 15.53 13.42
N ASP A 17 23.16 15.52 13.08
CA ASP A 17 23.74 14.56 12.10
C ASP A 17 23.49 13.09 12.48
N GLY A 18 23.57 12.75 13.77
CA GLY A 18 23.25 11.38 14.24
C GLY A 18 21.77 10.98 14.08
N SER A 19 20.85 11.97 14.05
CA SER A 19 19.43 11.71 13.79
C SER A 19 19.16 11.43 12.31
N ARG A 20 20.01 11.93 11.40
CA ARG A 20 19.95 11.67 9.96
C ARG A 20 20.30 10.22 9.65
N GLU A 21 21.46 9.77 10.13
CA GLU A 21 21.94 8.41 9.91
C GLU A 21 20.98 7.38 10.51
N PHE A 22 20.45 7.66 11.70
CA PHE A 22 19.46 6.80 12.34
C PHE A 22 18.16 6.73 11.53
N ALA A 23 17.65 7.86 11.03
CA ALA A 23 16.45 7.92 10.21
C ALA A 23 16.62 7.16 8.87
N GLU A 24 17.78 7.31 8.22
CA GLU A 24 18.12 6.57 7.00
C GLU A 24 18.20 5.07 7.29
N TYR A 25 18.89 4.66 8.34
CA TYR A 25 19.12 3.24 8.62
C TYR A 25 17.87 2.50 9.10
N THR A 26 16.97 3.17 9.82
CA THR A 26 15.77 2.55 10.39
C THR A 26 14.56 2.71 9.48
N THR A 27 14.26 3.93 9.03
CA THR A 27 13.05 4.25 8.25
C THR A 27 13.22 3.84 6.80
N LEU A 28 14.27 4.32 6.13
CA LEU A 28 14.48 4.04 4.70
C LEU A 28 14.72 2.55 4.46
N ARG A 29 15.51 1.88 5.30
CA ARG A 29 15.69 0.43 5.24
C ARG A 29 14.37 -0.33 5.43
N SER A 30 13.56 0.06 6.41
CA SER A 30 12.25 -0.58 6.65
C SER A 30 11.33 -0.41 5.44
N TRP A 31 11.34 0.77 4.82
CA TRP A 31 10.57 1.05 3.61
C TRP A 31 11.04 0.28 2.39
N VAL A 32 12.34 0.24 2.14
CA VAL A 32 12.91 -0.57 1.06
C VAL A 32 12.55 -2.04 1.25
N ARG A 33 12.60 -2.55 2.49
CA ARG A 33 12.16 -3.92 2.80
C ARG A 33 10.68 -4.14 2.51
N GLN A 34 9.79 -3.21 2.90
CA GLN A 34 8.36 -3.29 2.60
C GLN A 34 8.10 -3.25 1.09
N TRP A 35 8.80 -2.38 0.37
CA TRP A 35 8.70 -2.27 -1.08
C TRP A 35 9.18 -3.54 -1.78
N LEU A 36 10.32 -4.11 -1.39
CA LEU A 36 10.81 -5.37 -1.95
C LEU A 36 9.85 -6.54 -1.68
N ASN A 37 9.24 -6.59 -0.49
CA ASN A 37 8.20 -7.56 -0.17
C ASN A 37 6.99 -7.41 -1.10
N TYR A 38 6.58 -6.18 -1.39
CA TYR A 38 5.51 -5.90 -2.35
C TYR A 38 5.88 -6.32 -3.78
N VAL A 39 7.08 -6.01 -4.25
CA VAL A 39 7.54 -6.42 -5.59
C VAL A 39 7.58 -7.95 -5.70
N LYS A 40 8.10 -8.63 -4.68
CA LYS A 40 8.10 -10.10 -4.61
C LYS A 40 6.68 -10.65 -4.66
N TRP A 41 5.77 -10.12 -3.85
CA TRP A 41 4.36 -10.53 -3.85
C TRP A 41 3.71 -10.29 -5.22
N TYR A 42 3.93 -9.13 -5.84
CA TYR A 42 3.36 -8.80 -7.15
C TYR A 42 3.76 -9.83 -8.20
N TYR A 43 5.06 -10.13 -8.29
CA TYR A 43 5.57 -11.08 -9.28
C TYR A 43 5.13 -12.53 -9.00
N MET A 44 5.18 -12.96 -7.74
CA MET A 44 4.91 -14.35 -7.37
C MET A 44 3.42 -14.68 -7.29
N VAL A 45 2.60 -13.71 -6.90
CA VAL A 45 1.19 -13.91 -6.55
C VAL A 45 0.28 -13.18 -7.52
N ALA A 46 0.39 -11.85 -7.64
CA ALA A 46 -0.55 -11.05 -8.43
C ALA A 46 -0.55 -11.38 -9.92
N VAL A 47 0.61 -11.75 -10.47
CA VAL A 47 0.79 -12.10 -11.89
C VAL A 47 0.48 -13.59 -12.14
N SER A 48 0.29 -14.40 -11.09
CA SER A 48 -0.04 -15.81 -11.24
C SER A 48 -1.41 -16.00 -11.90
N PRO A 49 -1.54 -16.90 -12.89
CA PRO A 49 -2.82 -17.16 -13.56
C PRO A 49 -3.87 -17.79 -12.62
N GLY A 50 -3.44 -18.37 -11.50
CA GLY A 50 -4.31 -18.97 -10.48
C GLY A 50 -4.55 -18.09 -9.26
N VAL A 51 -4.35 -16.77 -9.37
CA VAL A 51 -4.49 -15.86 -8.21
C VAL A 51 -5.93 -15.83 -7.70
N THR A 52 -6.09 -16.02 -6.39
CA THR A 52 -7.41 -15.93 -5.75
C THR A 52 -7.67 -14.51 -5.25
N ILE A 53 -8.95 -14.19 -4.98
CA ILE A 53 -9.29 -12.91 -4.35
C ILE A 53 -8.61 -12.80 -2.97
N GLN A 54 -8.57 -13.89 -2.20
CA GLN A 54 -7.90 -13.95 -0.89
C GLN A 54 -6.43 -13.51 -1.01
N ASP A 55 -5.71 -14.04 -2.00
CA ASP A 55 -4.30 -13.72 -2.23
C ASP A 55 -4.09 -12.21 -2.52
N LEU A 56 -5.05 -11.58 -3.20
CA LEU A 56 -5.06 -10.13 -3.45
C LEU A 56 -5.39 -9.31 -2.19
N LEU A 57 -6.21 -9.84 -1.28
CA LEU A 57 -6.50 -9.19 -0.01
C LEU A 57 -5.33 -9.26 0.97
N ASP A 58 -4.49 -10.29 0.85
CA ASP A 58 -3.30 -10.48 1.68
C ASP A 58 -2.05 -9.74 1.15
N THR A 59 -2.26 -8.78 0.26
CA THR A 59 -1.22 -7.87 -0.24
C THR A 59 -0.39 -7.23 0.88
N PRO A 60 0.95 -7.28 0.82
CA PRO A 60 1.77 -6.58 1.80
C PRO A 60 1.50 -5.08 1.76
N PHE A 61 1.19 -4.49 2.92
CA PHE A 61 0.98 -3.06 3.04
C PHE A 61 2.32 -2.32 2.94
N VAL A 62 2.39 -1.27 2.11
CA VAL A 62 3.58 -0.44 1.97
C VAL A 62 3.25 0.96 2.44
N ASN A 63 3.88 1.38 3.54
CA ASN A 63 3.79 2.77 3.99
C ASN A 63 4.49 3.70 2.99
N ARG A 64 3.80 4.78 2.62
CA ARG A 64 4.29 5.77 1.64
C ARG A 64 4.70 7.09 2.27
N LYS A 65 4.37 7.29 3.54
CA LYS A 65 4.57 8.53 4.29
C LYS A 65 5.46 8.26 5.50
N TRP A 66 6.29 9.24 5.84
CA TRP A 66 7.08 9.28 7.08
C TRP A 66 6.22 9.43 8.33
N GLN A 67 5.05 10.06 8.19
CA GLN A 67 4.10 10.22 9.29
C GLN A 67 3.38 8.90 9.57
N VAL A 68 3.26 8.56 10.86
CA VAL A 68 2.40 7.46 11.29
C VAL A 68 0.96 7.87 11.04
N GLU A 69 0.32 7.25 10.05
CA GLU A 69 -1.12 7.37 9.86
C GLU A 69 -1.81 6.31 10.73
N SER A 70 -2.79 6.71 11.53
CA SER A 70 -3.65 5.80 12.32
C SER A 70 -4.66 5.04 11.47
N THR A 71 -4.45 4.98 10.15
CA THR A 71 -5.40 4.38 9.22
C THR A 71 -5.31 2.87 9.32
N ASP A 72 -6.44 2.23 9.61
CA ASP A 72 -6.54 0.78 9.61
C ASP A 72 -6.36 0.23 8.19
N SER A 73 -5.31 -0.57 8.00
CA SER A 73 -5.01 -1.26 6.75
C SER A 73 -6.17 -2.14 6.24
N GLN A 74 -6.96 -2.73 7.14
CA GLN A 74 -8.10 -3.56 6.77
C GLN A 74 -9.24 -2.73 6.19
N LEU A 75 -9.48 -1.55 6.76
CA LEU A 75 -10.51 -0.62 6.26
C LEU A 75 -10.18 -0.14 4.84
N VAL A 76 -8.91 0.16 4.57
CA VAL A 76 -8.46 0.55 3.22
C VAL A 76 -8.64 -0.59 2.22
N ARG A 77 -8.25 -1.82 2.60
CA ARG A 77 -8.44 -3.01 1.75
C ARG A 77 -9.92 -3.24 1.45
N PHE A 78 -10.78 -3.18 2.46
CA PHE A 78 -12.22 -3.32 2.30
C PHE A 78 -12.81 -2.29 1.34
N GLY A 79 -12.41 -1.02 1.46
CA GLY A 79 -12.83 0.03 0.53
C GLY A 79 -12.38 -0.19 -0.91
N LEU A 80 -11.21 -0.78 -1.14
CA LEU A 80 -10.73 -1.13 -2.48
C LEU A 80 -11.53 -2.29 -3.09
N VAL A 81 -11.91 -3.30 -2.29
CA VAL A 81 -12.77 -4.40 -2.73
C VAL A 81 -14.12 -3.89 -3.22
N TRP A 82 -14.74 -2.98 -2.46
CA TRP A 82 -16.01 -2.37 -2.87
C TRP A 82 -15.89 -1.60 -4.18
N LYS A 83 -14.80 -0.86 -4.40
CA LYS A 83 -14.58 -0.19 -5.70
C LYS A 83 -14.50 -1.19 -6.85
N VAL A 84 -13.82 -2.33 -6.67
CA VAL A 84 -13.75 -3.38 -7.70
C VAL A 84 -15.15 -3.97 -7.94
N PHE A 85 -15.90 -4.23 -6.87
CA PHE A 85 -17.27 -4.70 -6.97
C PHE A 85 -18.15 -3.72 -7.75
N ASP A 86 -18.11 -2.43 -7.42
CA ASP A 86 -18.86 -1.39 -8.10
C ASP A 86 -18.50 -1.30 -9.59
N LEU A 87 -17.22 -1.39 -9.94
CA LEU A 87 -16.77 -1.39 -11.34
C LEU A 87 -17.35 -2.57 -12.12
N VAL A 88 -17.39 -3.77 -11.51
CA VAL A 88 -17.97 -4.96 -12.13
C VAL A 88 -19.50 -4.84 -12.20
N ALA A 89 -20.16 -4.39 -11.14
CA ALA A 89 -21.61 -4.21 -11.08
C ALA A 89 -22.11 -3.19 -12.13
N LEU A 90 -21.41 -2.06 -12.27
CA LEU A 90 -21.66 -1.06 -13.30
C LEU A 90 -21.47 -1.64 -14.71
N ARG A 91 -20.40 -2.41 -14.92
CA ARG A 91 -20.11 -3.04 -16.22
C ARG A 91 -21.16 -4.09 -16.59
N LEU A 92 -21.65 -4.86 -15.62
CA LEU A 92 -22.68 -5.89 -15.81
C LEU A 92 -24.10 -5.32 -15.88
N ARG A 93 -24.27 -3.99 -15.74
CA ARG A 93 -25.59 -3.33 -15.59
C ARG A 93 -26.46 -4.03 -14.54
N TRP A 94 -25.84 -4.52 -13.48
CA TRP A 94 -26.56 -5.10 -12.36
C TRP A 94 -27.48 -4.02 -11.78
N PRO A 95 -28.74 -4.32 -11.41
CA PRO A 95 -29.62 -3.33 -10.82
C PRO A 95 -29.13 -2.98 -9.41
N VAL A 96 -28.16 -2.06 -9.33
CA VAL A 96 -27.70 -1.50 -8.07
C VAL A 96 -28.68 -0.39 -7.70
N LYS A 97 -29.51 -0.61 -6.67
CA LYS A 97 -30.23 0.50 -6.04
C LYS A 97 -29.17 1.42 -5.41
N PRO A 98 -29.20 2.74 -5.68
CA PRO A 98 -28.34 3.66 -4.98
C PRO A 98 -28.70 3.61 -3.49
N MET A 99 -27.72 3.32 -2.64
CA MET A 99 -27.88 3.41 -1.20
C MET A 99 -27.73 4.91 -0.86
N SER A 100 -28.86 5.54 -0.55
CA SER A 100 -28.98 6.92 -0.09
C SER A 100 -28.28 7.14 1.25
#